data_AF-A0A7W0J209-F1
#
_entry.id   AF-A0A7W0J209-F1
#
_cell.length_a   1.000
_cell.length_b   1.000
_cell.length_c   1.000
_cell.angle_alpha   90.00
_cell.angle_beta   90.00
_cell.angle_gamma   90.00
#
_symmetry.space_group_name_H-M   'P 1'
#
loop_
_entity.id
_entity.type
_entity.pdbx_description
1 polymer ?
#
loop_
_entity_poly.entity_id
_entity_poly.type
_entity_poly.pdbx_seq_one_letter_code
_entity_poly.pdbx_strand_id
1 'polypeptide(L)'
;MAAKLGQLLIASRIITEEQLNEALKLQKKGGGRLETNLVKLGHITEENLLTFLSKQYGMSAIDLAEYKIDTAVLKLITADMAKKHMIMPLTRIGATLTVAMANPSNMFAVDDIKFMTGYNVEVVIATESALINAITTYYGGKGEGAAQPQAQAAQKAVKLEAKDYTLSDADVTGEEEEGSFGEGPTVDVDEFDRIVGDALDDVEHVSEEETMGAREEIEEPIVKLVSGILINAIKIGASDIHIEPYEKSVRVRYRVDGVLALAMNLPLRIKNSVVSRLKIMAQLDISERRLPQDGRIKLRLGKKKEVDFRVSILPCLFGEKTVMRILDKASLQVDLTKLGFEEEALQRFLECLNKPYGMILVTGPTGSGKTTTLYSALNYLNKPNINI
;
A
#
# COMPACT_ATOMS: atom_id res chain seq x y z
N MET A 1 9.94 -20.59 5.89
CA MET A 1 10.40 -19.81 7.06
C MET A 1 11.31 -20.58 8.02
N ALA A 2 10.93 -21.78 8.51
CA ALA A 2 11.75 -22.55 9.47
C ALA A 2 13.19 -22.85 9.00
N ALA A 3 13.39 -23.13 7.70
CA ALA A 3 14.71 -23.40 7.14
C ALA A 3 15.69 -22.21 7.21
N LYS A 4 15.19 -20.97 7.06
CA LYS A 4 16.01 -19.75 7.02
C LYS A 4 16.51 -19.38 8.43
N LEU A 5 15.67 -19.53 9.45
CA LEU A 5 16.05 -19.31 10.85
C LEU A 5 17.02 -20.38 11.36
N GLY A 6 16.80 -21.65 11.00
CA GLY A 6 17.71 -22.74 11.34
C GLY A 6 19.13 -22.52 10.82
N GLN A 7 19.26 -22.04 9.57
CA GLN A 7 20.56 -21.70 9.00
C GLN A 7 21.23 -20.51 9.72
N LEU A 8 20.48 -19.50 10.14
CA LEU A 8 21.01 -18.36 10.89
C LEU A 8 21.53 -18.77 12.28
N LEU A 9 20.86 -19.73 12.94
CA LEU A 9 21.31 -20.29 14.22
C LEU A 9 22.61 -21.10 14.09
N ILE A 10 22.77 -21.83 12.98
CA ILE A 10 24.02 -22.55 12.65
C ILE A 10 25.15 -21.55 12.33
N ALA A 11 24.88 -20.55 11.51
CA ALA A 11 25.86 -19.50 11.16
C ALA A 11 26.38 -18.76 12.41
N SER A 12 25.51 -18.60 13.41
CA SER A 12 25.83 -17.97 14.70
C SER A 12 26.47 -18.94 15.71
N ARG A 13 26.73 -20.19 15.31
CA ARG A 13 27.30 -21.28 16.13
C ARG A 13 26.51 -21.59 17.41
N ILE A 14 25.20 -21.34 17.39
CA ILE A 14 24.33 -21.60 18.54
C ILE A 14 23.85 -23.05 18.54
N ILE A 15 23.66 -23.64 17.35
CA ILE A 15 23.26 -25.03 17.16
C ILE A 15 24.09 -25.68 16.04
N THR A 16 24.12 -27.00 16.02
CA THR A 16 24.73 -27.80 14.94
C THR A 16 23.69 -28.25 13.90
N GLU A 17 24.15 -28.70 12.73
CA GLU A 17 23.26 -29.27 11.71
C GLU A 17 22.52 -30.52 12.21
N GLU A 18 23.15 -31.34 13.04
CA GLU A 18 22.52 -32.53 13.64
C GLU A 18 21.36 -32.13 14.55
N GLN A 19 21.58 -31.15 15.43
CA GLN A 19 20.57 -30.61 16.34
C GLN A 19 19.41 -29.93 15.60
N LEU A 20 19.71 -29.21 14.51
CA LEU A 20 18.68 -28.61 13.66
C LEU A 20 17.81 -29.68 13.00
N ASN A 21 18.43 -30.74 12.46
CA ASN A 21 17.73 -31.83 11.82
C ASN A 21 16.84 -32.61 12.80
N GLU A 22 17.29 -32.78 14.04
CA GLU A 22 16.49 -33.39 15.11
C GLU A 22 15.25 -32.55 15.44
N ALA A 23 15.41 -31.23 15.61
CA ALA A 23 14.30 -30.32 15.85
C ALA A 23 13.31 -30.24 14.66
N LEU A 24 13.80 -30.28 13.42
CA LEU A 24 12.95 -30.33 12.22
C LEU A 24 12.18 -31.66 12.11
N LYS A 25 12.79 -32.80 12.48
CA LYS A 25 12.08 -34.09 12.55
C LYS A 25 10.96 -34.04 13.59
N LEU A 26 11.21 -33.42 14.73
CA LEU A 26 10.22 -33.26 15.80
C LEU A 26 9.08 -32.32 15.38
N GLN A 27 9.41 -31.24 14.67
CA GLN A 27 8.44 -30.33 14.06
C GLN A 27 7.56 -31.04 13.02
N LYS A 28 8.13 -31.91 12.19
CA LYS A 28 7.36 -32.69 11.20
C LYS A 28 6.42 -33.71 11.86
N LYS A 29 6.79 -34.27 13.01
CA LYS A 29 5.98 -35.29 13.72
C LYS A 29 4.92 -34.68 14.65
N GLY A 30 5.25 -33.60 15.36
CA GLY A 30 4.42 -33.02 16.42
C GLY A 30 3.94 -31.59 16.16
N GLY A 31 4.32 -30.98 15.03
CA GLY A 31 4.02 -29.58 14.73
C GLY A 31 4.81 -28.59 15.59
N GLY A 32 4.32 -27.34 15.65
CA GLY A 32 4.91 -26.27 16.46
C GLY A 32 6.05 -25.49 15.78
N ARG A 33 6.56 -24.49 16.49
CA ARG A 33 7.65 -23.62 16.04
C ARG A 33 9.02 -24.31 16.20
N LEU A 34 9.96 -24.01 15.31
CA LEU A 34 11.29 -24.64 15.31
C LEU A 34 12.08 -24.25 16.57
N GLU A 35 12.00 -22.98 16.92
CA GLU A 35 12.61 -22.32 18.06
C GLU A 35 12.23 -23.04 19.37
N THR A 36 10.94 -23.31 19.54
CA THR A 36 10.39 -23.98 20.72
C THR A 36 10.78 -25.44 20.80
N ASN A 37 10.89 -26.12 19.66
CA ASN A 37 11.39 -27.50 19.63
C ASN A 37 12.89 -27.57 19.95
N LEU A 38 13.69 -26.59 19.51
CA LEU A 38 15.11 -26.50 19.87
C LEU A 38 15.31 -26.29 21.38
N VAL A 39 14.46 -25.47 22.02
CA VAL A 39 14.48 -25.27 23.48
C VAL A 39 14.06 -26.55 24.20
N LYS A 40 12.98 -27.21 23.77
CA LYS A 40 12.49 -28.46 24.38
C LYS A 40 13.50 -29.61 24.31
N LEU A 41 14.26 -29.69 23.22
CA LEU A 41 15.34 -30.67 23.05
C LEU A 41 16.62 -30.32 23.84
N GLY A 42 16.65 -29.15 24.50
CA GLY A 42 17.80 -28.70 25.27
C GLY A 42 18.99 -28.26 24.41
N HIS A 43 18.79 -28.04 23.10
CA HIS A 43 19.86 -27.60 22.20
C HIS A 43 20.16 -26.10 22.30
N ILE A 44 19.20 -25.31 22.79
CA ILE A 44 19.34 -23.87 23.03
C ILE A 44 18.60 -23.49 24.31
N THR A 45 19.17 -22.57 25.09
CA THR A 45 18.49 -21.99 26.26
C THR A 45 17.57 -20.85 25.83
N GLU A 46 16.51 -20.59 26.61
CA GLU A 46 15.59 -19.48 26.35
C GLU A 46 16.30 -18.12 26.31
N GLU A 47 17.26 -17.88 27.21
CA GLU A 47 18.07 -16.66 27.26
C GLU A 47 18.93 -16.48 25.99
N ASN A 48 19.57 -17.55 25.52
CA ASN A 48 20.41 -17.49 24.31
C ASN A 48 19.56 -17.26 23.07
N LEU A 49 18.38 -17.88 22.99
CA LEU A 49 17.43 -17.65 21.91
C LEU A 49 16.94 -16.20 21.90
N LEU A 50 16.57 -15.67 23.07
CA LEU A 50 16.10 -14.29 23.22
C LEU A 50 17.18 -13.28 22.81
N THR A 51 18.42 -13.49 23.29
CA THR A 51 19.59 -12.67 22.95
C THR A 51 19.88 -12.71 21.45
N PHE A 52 19.81 -13.89 20.83
CA PHE A 52 20.01 -14.04 19.40
C PHE A 52 18.94 -13.29 18.58
N LEU A 53 17.66 -13.48 18.92
CA LEU A 53 16.55 -12.82 18.22
C LEU A 53 16.63 -11.29 18.38
N SER A 54 16.96 -10.78 19.57
CA SER A 54 17.11 -9.34 19.81
C SER A 54 18.15 -8.69 18.88
N LYS A 55 19.31 -9.35 18.74
CA LYS A 55 20.40 -8.88 17.87
C LYS A 55 20.05 -9.02 16.39
N GLN A 56 19.47 -10.14 16.00
CA GLN A 56 19.15 -10.42 14.61
C GLN A 56 18.11 -9.46 14.05
N TYR A 57 17.14 -9.05 14.87
CA TYR A 57 16.05 -8.19 14.44
C TYR A 57 16.18 -6.72 14.91
N GLY A 58 17.25 -6.39 15.65
CA GLY A 58 17.48 -5.03 16.16
C GLY A 58 16.40 -4.54 17.14
N MET A 59 15.83 -5.45 17.93
CA MET A 59 14.71 -5.16 18.84
C MET A 59 15.05 -5.46 20.29
N SER A 60 14.47 -4.69 21.20
CA SER A 60 14.56 -4.94 22.65
C SER A 60 13.87 -6.25 23.00
N ALA A 61 14.55 -7.09 23.76
CA ALA A 61 13.95 -8.27 24.35
C ALA A 61 13.49 -7.98 25.78
N ILE A 62 12.42 -8.65 26.21
CA ILE A 62 11.81 -8.45 27.51
C ILE A 62 11.58 -9.78 28.21
N ASP A 63 11.79 -9.78 29.54
CA ASP A 63 11.30 -10.84 30.41
C ASP A 63 9.89 -10.47 30.90
N LEU A 64 8.90 -11.27 30.52
CA LEU A 64 7.50 -11.07 30.91
C LEU A 64 7.23 -11.47 32.37
N ALA A 65 8.09 -12.26 32.99
CA ALA A 65 7.89 -12.71 34.38
C ALA A 65 8.05 -11.55 35.38
N GLU A 66 8.91 -10.58 35.07
CA GLU A 66 9.18 -9.42 35.92
C GLU A 66 8.27 -8.22 35.61
N TYR A 67 7.43 -8.32 34.58
CA TYR A 67 6.63 -7.20 34.08
C TYR A 67 5.18 -7.24 34.57
N LYS A 68 4.76 -6.18 35.28
CA LYS A 68 3.37 -6.01 35.72
C LYS A 68 2.57 -5.24 34.67
N ILE A 69 1.58 -5.90 34.09
CA ILE A 69 0.74 -5.32 33.02
C ILE A 69 -0.51 -4.68 33.62
N ASP A 70 -0.83 -3.46 33.21
CA ASP A 70 -2.04 -2.76 33.62
C ASP A 70 -3.29 -3.40 32.99
N THR A 71 -4.32 -3.62 33.80
CA THR A 71 -5.62 -4.15 33.36
C THR A 71 -6.27 -3.30 32.26
N ALA A 72 -6.03 -1.99 32.23
CA ALA A 72 -6.53 -1.12 31.16
C ALA A 72 -5.91 -1.47 29.80
N VAL A 73 -4.66 -1.92 29.77
CA VAL A 73 -3.93 -2.33 28.56
C VAL A 73 -4.36 -3.72 28.10
N LEU A 74 -4.60 -4.64 29.04
CA LEU A 74 -5.11 -5.99 28.73
C LEU A 74 -6.46 -5.95 28.00
N LYS A 75 -7.32 -4.98 28.30
CA LYS A 75 -8.63 -4.83 27.63
C LYS A 75 -8.53 -4.39 26.17
N LEU A 76 -7.37 -3.89 25.73
CA LEU A 76 -7.18 -3.46 24.35
C LEU A 76 -7.07 -4.63 23.37
N ILE A 77 -6.57 -5.78 23.84
CA ILE A 77 -6.42 -6.99 23.02
C ILE A 77 -7.24 -8.11 23.66
N THR A 78 -8.10 -8.77 22.88
CA THR A 78 -8.90 -9.88 23.39
C THR A 78 -8.05 -11.12 23.63
N ALA A 79 -8.50 -11.99 24.55
CA ALA A 79 -7.81 -13.25 24.85
C ALA A 79 -7.60 -14.12 23.60
N ASP A 80 -8.59 -14.14 22.70
CA ASP A 80 -8.53 -14.92 21.47
C ASP A 80 -7.46 -14.39 20.51
N MET A 81 -7.34 -13.06 20.38
CA MET A 81 -6.27 -12.45 19.60
C MET A 81 -4.90 -12.72 20.21
N ALA A 82 -4.77 -12.54 21.53
CA ALA A 82 -3.53 -12.79 22.24
C ALA A 82 -3.02 -14.22 21.99
N LYS A 83 -3.92 -15.21 22.06
CA LYS A 83 -3.64 -16.63 21.78
C LYS A 83 -3.35 -16.88 20.30
N LYS A 84 -4.19 -16.37 19.39
CA LYS A 84 -4.09 -16.62 17.95
C LYS A 84 -2.77 -16.10 17.37
N HIS A 85 -2.36 -14.90 17.80
CA HIS A 85 -1.17 -14.24 17.27
C HIS A 85 0.07 -14.44 18.14
N MET A 86 -0.06 -15.12 19.29
CA MET A 86 1.01 -15.33 20.27
C MET A 86 1.65 -14.00 20.70
N ILE A 87 0.82 -13.12 21.26
CA ILE A 87 1.18 -11.75 21.64
C ILE A 87 0.69 -11.43 23.06
N MET A 88 1.35 -10.46 23.69
CA MET A 88 0.94 -9.91 24.99
C MET A 88 1.09 -8.38 24.99
N PRO A 89 0.01 -7.60 25.19
CA PRO A 89 0.14 -6.16 25.31
C PRO A 89 0.79 -5.79 26.65
N LEU A 90 1.73 -4.84 26.65
CA LEU A 90 2.51 -4.48 27.84
C LEU A 90 2.11 -3.11 28.38
N THR A 91 2.26 -2.08 27.56
CA THR A 91 2.04 -0.68 27.94
C THR A 91 1.45 0.10 26.80
N ARG A 92 0.65 1.12 27.15
CA ARG A 92 0.17 2.12 26.20
C ARG A 92 0.65 3.49 26.62
N ILE A 93 1.41 4.17 25.76
CA ILE A 93 1.84 5.56 25.96
C ILE A 93 1.29 6.38 24.80
N GLY A 94 0.33 7.26 25.11
CA GLY A 94 -0.36 8.06 24.10
C GLY A 94 -1.07 7.18 23.07
N ALA A 95 -0.63 7.29 21.81
CA ALA A 95 -1.16 6.52 20.68
C ALA A 95 -0.35 5.25 20.36
N THR A 96 0.68 4.92 21.14
CA THR A 96 1.56 3.77 20.93
C THR A 96 1.27 2.68 21.95
N LEU A 97 1.05 1.45 21.46
CA LEU A 97 0.86 0.23 22.22
C LEU A 97 2.09 -0.66 22.05
N THR A 98 2.81 -0.89 23.12
CA THR A 98 3.94 -1.83 23.15
C THR A 98 3.42 -3.25 23.32
N VAL A 99 3.80 -4.16 22.43
CA VAL A 99 3.34 -5.55 22.40
C VAL A 99 4.54 -6.50 22.36
N ALA A 100 4.55 -7.48 23.26
CA ALA A 100 5.50 -8.58 23.23
C ALA A 100 5.07 -9.65 22.23
N MET A 101 5.99 -10.11 21.39
CA MET A 101 5.75 -11.12 20.36
C MET A 101 6.86 -12.18 20.32
N ALA A 102 6.47 -13.43 20.05
CA ALA A 102 7.44 -14.52 19.85
C ALA A 102 8.15 -14.42 18.51
N ASN A 103 7.46 -13.88 17.49
CA ASN A 103 8.01 -13.72 16.15
C ASN A 103 7.72 -12.33 15.59
N PRO A 104 8.68 -11.40 15.68
CA PRO A 104 8.51 -10.05 15.16
C PRO A 104 8.41 -9.97 13.63
N SER A 105 8.86 -10.99 12.89
CA SER A 105 8.69 -11.04 11.43
C SER A 105 7.25 -11.29 10.98
N ASN A 106 6.33 -11.59 11.90
CA ASN A 106 4.92 -11.76 11.59
C ASN A 106 4.22 -10.39 11.49
N MET A 107 4.47 -9.69 10.38
CA MET A 107 3.86 -8.37 10.13
C MET A 107 2.32 -8.41 10.13
N PHE A 108 1.71 -9.52 9.72
CA PHE A 108 0.25 -9.67 9.77
C PHE A 108 -0.32 -9.55 11.19
N ALA A 109 0.37 -10.12 12.18
CA ALA A 109 -0.06 -9.98 13.57
C ALA A 109 0.03 -8.52 14.05
N VAL A 110 1.09 -7.80 13.67
CA VAL A 110 1.25 -6.38 13.99
C VAL A 110 0.14 -5.54 13.34
N ASP A 111 -0.15 -5.80 12.06
CA ASP A 111 -1.19 -5.11 11.30
C ASP A 111 -2.60 -5.40 11.86
N ASP A 112 -2.90 -6.65 12.22
CA ASP A 112 -4.18 -7.04 12.82
C ASP A 112 -4.41 -6.33 14.16
N ILE A 113 -3.38 -6.25 15.02
CA ILE A 113 -3.45 -5.50 16.28
C ILE A 113 -3.64 -4.01 16.02
N LYS A 114 -2.86 -3.43 15.10
CA LYS A 114 -2.95 -2.01 14.73
C LYS A 114 -4.35 -1.68 14.21
N PHE A 115 -4.93 -2.55 13.38
CA PHE A 115 -6.27 -2.40 12.83
C PHE A 115 -7.35 -2.46 13.90
N MET A 116 -7.29 -3.45 14.80
CA MET A 116 -8.33 -3.65 15.81
C MET A 116 -8.25 -2.66 16.97
N THR A 117 -7.04 -2.27 17.36
CA THR A 117 -6.84 -1.39 18.52
C THR A 117 -6.76 0.09 18.16
N GLY A 118 -6.44 0.41 16.89
CA GLY A 118 -6.24 1.79 16.41
C GLY A 118 -4.92 2.43 16.86
N TYR A 119 -4.10 1.75 17.65
CA TYR A 119 -2.81 2.26 18.15
C TYR A 119 -1.66 1.91 17.21
N ASN A 120 -0.62 2.74 17.21
CA ASN A 120 0.66 2.36 16.63
C ASN A 120 1.25 1.24 17.50
N VAL A 121 1.71 0.16 16.88
CA VAL A 121 2.23 -1.01 17.60
C VAL A 121 3.75 -0.98 17.60
N GLU A 122 4.34 -0.95 18.79
CA GLU A 122 5.78 -1.12 18.98
C GLU A 122 6.04 -2.55 19.47
N VAL A 123 6.90 -3.29 18.78
CA VAL A 123 7.12 -4.71 19.06
C VAL A 123 8.36 -4.89 19.93
N VAL A 124 8.22 -5.69 20.97
CA VAL A 124 9.34 -6.22 21.76
C VAL A 124 9.36 -7.74 21.69
N ILE A 125 10.53 -8.35 21.84
CA ILE A 125 10.70 -9.80 21.70
C ILE A 125 10.53 -10.47 23.06
N ALA A 126 9.71 -11.52 23.12
CA ALA A 126 9.57 -12.40 24.28
C ALA A 126 9.64 -13.87 23.86
N THR A 127 9.98 -14.77 24.78
CA THR A 127 9.94 -16.21 24.49
C THR A 127 8.51 -16.72 24.37
N GLU A 128 8.32 -17.76 23.56
CA GLU A 128 6.99 -18.38 23.38
C GLU A 128 6.46 -18.92 24.71
N SER A 129 7.31 -19.58 25.52
CA SER A 129 6.97 -20.07 26.85
C SER A 129 6.48 -18.94 27.76
N ALA A 130 7.19 -17.81 27.80
CA ALA A 130 6.81 -16.65 28.60
C ALA A 130 5.46 -16.06 28.15
N LEU A 131 5.21 -15.99 26.84
CA LEU A 131 3.94 -15.53 26.28
C LEU A 131 2.79 -16.46 26.62
N ILE A 132 2.96 -17.78 26.49
CA ILE A 132 1.93 -18.76 26.86
C ILE A 132 1.57 -18.62 28.35
N ASN A 133 2.58 -18.52 29.21
CA ASN A 133 2.39 -18.35 30.65
C ASN A 133 1.67 -17.04 30.96
N ALA A 134 2.13 -15.92 30.37
CA ALA A 134 1.51 -14.62 30.57
C ALA A 134 0.06 -14.60 30.07
N ILE A 135 -0.23 -15.15 28.88
CA ILE A 135 -1.59 -15.23 28.34
C ILE A 135 -2.49 -16.06 29.25
N THR A 136 -1.97 -17.17 29.77
CA THR A 136 -2.73 -18.02 30.70
C THR A 136 -2.99 -17.31 32.03
N THR A 137 -2.01 -16.60 32.58
CA THR A 137 -2.15 -15.87 33.84
C THR A 137 -3.11 -14.68 33.71
N TYR A 138 -2.95 -13.86 32.67
CA TYR A 138 -3.70 -12.61 32.53
C TYR A 138 -5.06 -12.78 31.83
N TYR A 139 -5.21 -13.76 30.93
CA TYR A 139 -6.47 -14.00 30.19
C TYR A 139 -7.13 -15.35 30.53
N GLY A 140 -6.52 -16.21 31.33
CA GLY A 140 -7.07 -17.53 31.70
C GLY A 140 -8.10 -17.52 32.83
N GLY A 141 -8.39 -16.35 33.43
CA GLY A 141 -9.40 -16.22 34.47
C GLY A 141 -10.82 -16.41 33.95
N LYS A 142 -11.54 -17.41 34.48
CA LYS A 142 -13.00 -17.54 34.31
C LYS A 142 -13.69 -16.30 34.90
N GLY A 143 -14.38 -15.54 34.04
CA GLY A 143 -15.50 -14.67 34.38
C GLY A 143 -15.16 -13.31 35.00
N GLU A 144 -15.19 -12.26 34.17
CA GLU A 144 -16.04 -11.05 34.34
C GLU A 144 -15.66 -10.01 33.28
N GLY A 145 -16.64 -9.60 32.48
CA GLY A 145 -16.46 -8.63 31.39
C GLY A 145 -17.12 -8.99 30.07
N ALA A 146 -18.19 -9.79 30.08
CA ALA A 146 -19.12 -9.83 28.95
C ALA A 146 -19.95 -8.54 28.97
N ALA A 147 -19.74 -7.65 28.00
CA ALA A 147 -20.72 -6.63 27.65
C ALA A 147 -21.46 -7.09 26.39
N GLN A 148 -22.62 -7.70 26.58
CA GLN A 148 -23.63 -7.86 25.53
C GLN A 148 -24.32 -6.51 25.27
N PRO A 149 -24.75 -6.21 24.03
CA PRO A 149 -25.60 -5.06 23.76
C PRO A 149 -27.05 -5.37 24.16
N GLN A 150 -27.64 -4.53 25.02
CA GLN A 150 -29.08 -4.52 25.26
C GLN A 150 -29.77 -3.51 24.34
N ALA A 151 -30.83 -3.97 23.68
CA ALA A 151 -31.79 -3.16 22.95
C ALA A 151 -32.98 -2.78 23.84
N GLN A 152 -33.49 -1.56 23.62
CA GLN A 152 -34.91 -1.13 23.52
C GLN A 152 -35.32 0.10 24.34
N ALA A 153 -35.62 1.18 23.61
CA ALA A 153 -36.85 2.00 23.65
C ALA A 153 -36.65 3.18 22.65
N ALA A 154 -37.61 3.78 21.95
CA ALA A 154 -38.93 3.44 21.41
C ALA A 154 -39.32 4.64 20.50
N GLN A 155 -39.74 4.35 19.26
CA GLN A 155 -40.72 5.05 18.41
C GLN A 155 -40.62 6.59 18.15
N LYS A 156 -40.40 6.92 16.87
CA LYS A 156 -41.37 7.70 16.09
C LYS A 156 -41.26 7.35 14.60
N ALA A 157 -42.38 6.93 14.03
CA ALA A 157 -42.55 6.56 12.63
C ALA A 157 -42.97 7.77 11.78
N VAL A 158 -42.49 7.82 10.53
CA VAL A 158 -43.32 8.20 9.37
C VAL A 158 -42.96 7.26 8.22
N LYS A 159 -44.02 6.65 7.66
CA LYS A 159 -44.04 5.64 6.59
C LYS A 159 -43.61 6.18 5.23
N LEU A 160 -43.11 5.28 4.38
CA LEU A 160 -43.64 5.04 3.02
C LEU A 160 -43.33 3.57 2.64
N GLU A 161 -44.39 2.80 2.36
CA GLU A 161 -44.43 1.40 1.88
C GLU A 161 -44.22 1.38 0.35
N ALA A 162 -43.98 0.32 -0.42
CA ALA A 162 -44.14 -1.15 -0.37
C ALA A 162 -43.19 -1.75 -1.47
N LYS A 163 -42.97 -3.04 -1.75
CA LYS A 163 -43.66 -4.32 -1.54
C LYS A 163 -42.71 -5.45 -1.98
N ASP A 164 -43.02 -6.68 -1.53
CA ASP A 164 -42.37 -7.96 -1.84
C ASP A 164 -42.14 -8.25 -3.33
N TYR A 165 -41.21 -9.17 -3.66
CA TYR A 165 -41.52 -10.51 -4.20
C TYR A 165 -40.23 -11.28 -4.53
N THR A 166 -40.11 -12.45 -3.93
CA THR A 166 -39.38 -13.61 -4.44
C THR A 166 -39.84 -13.98 -5.84
N LEU A 167 -38.94 -14.42 -6.74
CA LEU A 167 -39.15 -15.59 -7.60
C LEU A 167 -37.85 -16.03 -8.30
N SER A 168 -37.88 -17.32 -8.62
CA SER A 168 -36.85 -18.25 -9.05
C SER A 168 -36.52 -18.22 -10.55
N ASP A 169 -35.39 -18.85 -10.87
CA ASP A 169 -34.91 -19.19 -12.22
C ASP A 169 -35.97 -19.88 -13.10
N ALA A 170 -36.16 -19.34 -14.31
CA ALA A 170 -36.40 -20.10 -15.53
C ALA A 170 -36.17 -19.16 -16.73
N ASP A 171 -35.30 -19.59 -17.64
CA ASP A 171 -34.99 -18.95 -18.91
C ASP A 171 -36.24 -18.56 -19.71
N VAL A 172 -36.18 -17.42 -20.42
CA VAL A 172 -36.64 -17.24 -21.82
C VAL A 172 -36.48 -15.75 -22.22
N THR A 173 -35.42 -15.52 -23.01
CA THR A 173 -35.32 -14.68 -24.22
C THR A 173 -35.61 -13.17 -24.18
N GLY A 174 -34.60 -12.40 -24.63
CA GLY A 174 -34.77 -11.26 -25.55
C GLY A 174 -34.78 -9.87 -24.92
N GLU A 175 -33.69 -9.12 -25.14
CA GLU A 175 -33.66 -7.73 -25.70
C GLU A 175 -34.74 -6.74 -25.21
N GLU A 176 -34.50 -5.59 -24.55
CA GLU A 176 -33.40 -4.62 -24.58
C GLU A 176 -33.38 -3.75 -23.29
N GLU A 177 -32.17 -3.35 -22.90
CA GLU A 177 -31.70 -2.04 -22.37
C GLU A 177 -32.39 -1.33 -21.18
N GLU A 178 -31.67 -1.28 -20.04
CA GLU A 178 -31.40 -0.04 -19.30
C GLU A 178 -30.16 -0.19 -18.36
N GLY A 179 -29.08 0.55 -18.65
CA GLY A 179 -28.17 1.09 -17.62
C GLY A 179 -26.99 0.25 -17.09
N SER A 180 -26.26 -0.48 -17.93
CA SER A 180 -25.00 -1.13 -17.54
C SER A 180 -23.91 -0.12 -17.13
N PHE A 181 -23.56 -0.09 -15.84
CA PHE A 181 -22.28 0.46 -15.41
C PHE A 181 -21.18 -0.50 -15.87
N GLY A 182 -20.59 -0.19 -17.03
CA GLY A 182 -19.65 -1.02 -17.78
C GLY A 182 -18.72 -1.90 -16.93
N GLU A 183 -18.96 -3.21 -17.02
CA GLU A 183 -17.95 -4.24 -16.81
C GLU A 183 -16.92 -4.12 -17.93
N GLY A 184 -15.92 -3.24 -17.73
CA GLY A 184 -14.68 -3.36 -18.49
C GLY A 184 -14.02 -4.70 -18.16
N PRO A 185 -13.27 -5.30 -19.11
CA PRO A 185 -12.66 -6.61 -18.95
C PRO A 185 -11.84 -6.65 -17.65
N THR A 186 -12.17 -7.60 -16.77
CA THR A 186 -11.29 -7.99 -15.67
C THR A 186 -10.09 -8.67 -16.29
N VAL A 187 -8.95 -8.00 -16.23
CA VAL A 187 -7.72 -8.54 -16.79
C VAL A 187 -7.20 -9.58 -15.81
N ASP A 188 -7.02 -10.81 -16.28
CA ASP A 188 -6.20 -11.78 -15.58
C ASP A 188 -4.74 -11.30 -15.66
N VAL A 189 -4.06 -11.24 -14.51
CA VAL A 189 -2.71 -10.69 -14.41
C VAL A 189 -1.75 -11.44 -15.35
N ASP A 190 -2.02 -12.72 -15.58
CA ASP A 190 -1.26 -13.60 -16.46
C ASP A 190 -1.49 -13.31 -17.97
N GLU A 191 -2.65 -12.78 -18.35
CA GLU A 191 -2.97 -12.40 -19.73
C GLU A 191 -2.36 -11.02 -20.09
N PHE A 192 -2.23 -10.13 -19.10
CA PHE A 192 -1.59 -8.83 -19.26
C PHE A 192 -0.11 -8.92 -19.61
N ASP A 193 0.57 -9.95 -19.11
CA ASP A 193 2.00 -10.22 -19.38
C ASP A 193 2.27 -10.39 -20.88
N ARG A 194 1.31 -10.97 -21.63
CA ARG A 194 1.39 -11.11 -23.10
C ARG A 194 1.22 -9.79 -23.86
N ILE A 195 0.47 -8.85 -23.30
CA ILE A 195 0.18 -7.55 -23.94
C ILE A 195 1.32 -6.56 -23.72
N VAL A 196 2.05 -6.70 -22.61
CA VAL A 196 3.04 -5.71 -22.16
C VAL A 196 4.50 -6.19 -22.28
N GLY A 197 4.72 -7.49 -22.51
CA GLY A 197 6.05 -8.11 -22.62
C GLY A 197 7.05 -7.33 -23.49
N ASP A 198 6.64 -6.88 -24.68
CA ASP A 198 7.55 -6.16 -25.61
C ASP A 198 7.89 -4.72 -25.20
N ALA A 199 7.21 -4.15 -24.19
CA ALA A 199 7.37 -2.74 -23.79
C ALA A 199 8.20 -2.55 -22.51
N LEU A 200 8.48 -3.63 -21.77
CA LEU A 200 9.19 -3.60 -20.49
C LEU A 200 10.70 -3.70 -20.66
N ASP A 201 11.19 -4.23 -21.79
CA ASP A 201 12.61 -4.44 -22.05
C ASP A 201 13.43 -3.15 -22.22
N ASP A 202 12.78 -2.00 -22.47
CA ASP A 202 13.41 -0.69 -22.69
C ASP A 202 13.42 0.25 -21.46
N VAL A 203 13.04 -0.27 -20.28
CA VAL A 203 12.88 0.54 -19.05
C VAL A 203 14.10 0.41 -18.14
N GLU A 204 14.96 1.42 -18.12
CA GLU A 204 15.98 1.56 -17.08
C GLU A 204 15.36 2.14 -15.81
N HIS A 205 15.12 1.28 -14.81
CA HIS A 205 14.77 1.71 -13.47
C HIS A 205 15.95 2.48 -12.85
N VAL A 206 15.76 3.79 -12.60
CA VAL A 206 16.74 4.57 -11.85
C VAL A 206 16.44 4.40 -10.36
N SER A 207 17.45 3.93 -9.64
CA SER A 207 17.54 3.63 -8.19
C SER A 207 16.91 2.32 -7.72
N GLU A 208 17.73 1.27 -7.65
CA GLU A 208 17.70 0.29 -6.57
C GLU A 208 19.16 0.03 -6.15
N GLU A 209 19.62 0.69 -5.07
CA GLU A 209 20.68 0.12 -4.23
C GLU A 209 20.03 -0.91 -3.31
N GLU A 210 20.71 -2.03 -3.17
CA GLU A 210 20.25 -3.35 -2.75
C GLU A 210 19.56 -3.42 -1.38
N THR A 211 18.50 -4.22 -1.25
CA THR A 211 18.31 -5.06 -0.05
C THR A 211 17.55 -6.37 -0.36
N MET A 212 18.34 -7.42 -0.55
CA MET A 212 18.12 -8.86 -0.37
C MET A 212 16.69 -9.44 -0.15
N GLY A 213 16.30 -10.35 -1.06
CA GLY A 213 16.17 -11.78 -0.75
C GLY A 213 14.76 -12.39 -0.56
N ALA A 214 14.34 -13.18 -1.57
CA ALA A 214 13.29 -14.21 -1.54
C ALA A 214 11.81 -13.75 -1.53
N ARG A 215 11.47 -12.72 -2.31
CA ARG A 215 10.09 -12.27 -2.60
C ARG A 215 9.66 -12.47 -4.07
N GLU A 216 10.48 -13.14 -4.87
CA GLU A 216 10.49 -13.05 -6.34
C GLU A 216 9.18 -13.48 -7.03
N GLU A 217 8.40 -14.46 -6.53
CA GLU A 217 7.28 -15.03 -7.31
C GLU A 217 6.03 -14.13 -7.44
N ILE A 218 5.70 -13.27 -6.46
CA ILE A 218 4.51 -12.39 -6.52
C ILE A 218 4.91 -10.91 -6.69
N GLU A 219 6.11 -10.54 -6.26
CA GLU A 219 6.58 -9.17 -6.41
C GLU A 219 6.86 -8.86 -7.89
N GLU A 220 7.37 -9.81 -8.67
CA GLU A 220 7.66 -9.62 -10.09
C GLU A 220 6.40 -9.34 -10.94
N PRO A 221 5.28 -10.09 -10.85
CA PRO A 221 4.05 -9.77 -11.58
C PRO A 221 3.45 -8.41 -11.23
N ILE A 222 3.49 -8.01 -9.95
CA ILE A 222 2.97 -6.71 -9.51
C ILE A 222 3.85 -5.56 -10.02
N VAL A 223 5.17 -5.75 -10.02
CA VAL A 223 6.11 -4.77 -10.59
C VAL A 223 5.82 -4.59 -12.08
N LYS A 224 5.69 -5.69 -12.84
CA LYS A 224 5.36 -5.65 -14.28
C LYS A 224 4.00 -4.99 -14.55
N LEU A 225 2.97 -5.33 -13.76
CA LEU A 225 1.64 -4.74 -13.87
C LEU A 225 1.67 -3.22 -13.65
N VAL A 226 2.29 -2.76 -12.56
CA VAL A 226 2.36 -1.33 -12.25
C VAL A 226 3.16 -0.58 -13.30
N SER A 227 4.33 -1.10 -13.71
CA SER A 227 5.11 -0.51 -14.80
C SER A 227 4.32 -0.48 -16.10
N GLY A 228 3.58 -1.54 -16.44
CA GLY A 228 2.70 -1.61 -17.60
C GLY A 228 1.59 -0.57 -17.59
N ILE A 229 0.94 -0.33 -16.45
CA ILE A 229 -0.06 0.74 -16.27
C ILE A 229 0.57 2.11 -16.58
N LEU A 230 1.75 2.41 -16.02
CA LEU A 230 2.44 3.69 -16.24
C LEU A 230 2.85 3.88 -17.70
N ILE A 231 3.43 2.85 -18.32
CA ILE A 231 3.89 2.90 -19.72
C ILE A 231 2.70 3.05 -20.67
N ASN A 232 1.63 2.28 -20.46
CA ASN A 232 0.44 2.36 -21.30
C ASN A 232 -0.19 3.76 -21.21
N ALA A 233 -0.27 4.35 -20.02
CA ALA A 233 -0.76 5.71 -19.84
C ALA A 233 0.07 6.75 -20.63
N ILE A 234 1.39 6.59 -20.69
CA ILE A 234 2.27 7.45 -21.51
C ILE A 234 2.03 7.22 -23.01
N LYS A 235 1.93 5.95 -23.44
CA LYS A 235 1.73 5.60 -24.87
C LYS A 235 0.44 6.20 -25.42
N ILE A 236 -0.64 6.19 -24.65
CA ILE A 236 -1.93 6.76 -25.07
C ILE A 236 -2.04 8.27 -24.83
N GLY A 237 -1.00 8.93 -24.30
CA GLY A 237 -1.02 10.38 -24.04
C GLY A 237 -1.92 10.81 -22.89
N ALA A 238 -2.08 9.97 -21.85
CA ALA A 238 -2.90 10.33 -20.69
C ALA A 238 -2.30 11.49 -19.87
N SER A 239 -3.16 12.29 -19.27
CA SER A 239 -2.81 13.40 -18.36
C SER A 239 -2.83 13.00 -16.89
N ASP A 240 -3.79 12.15 -16.50
CA ASP A 240 -3.90 11.60 -15.15
C ASP A 240 -4.17 10.08 -15.22
N ILE A 241 -3.65 9.35 -14.25
CA ILE A 241 -3.95 7.94 -13.97
C ILE A 241 -4.71 7.88 -12.66
N HIS A 242 -5.81 7.14 -12.63
CA HIS A 242 -6.66 6.94 -11.46
C HIS A 242 -6.71 5.45 -11.13
N ILE A 243 -6.34 5.08 -9.92
CA ILE A 243 -6.46 3.71 -9.38
C ILE A 243 -7.36 3.80 -8.16
N GLU A 244 -8.56 3.24 -8.28
CA GLU A 244 -9.68 3.49 -7.36
C GLU A 244 -10.21 2.17 -6.81
N PRO A 245 -10.02 1.90 -5.50
CA PRO A 245 -10.58 0.71 -4.89
C PRO A 245 -12.09 0.89 -4.64
N TYR A 246 -12.87 -0.10 -5.08
CA TYR A 246 -14.30 -0.24 -4.80
C TYR A 246 -14.55 -1.50 -3.96
N GLU A 247 -15.82 -1.76 -3.65
CA GLU A 247 -16.24 -2.90 -2.83
C GLU A 247 -15.85 -4.26 -3.45
N LYS A 248 -15.96 -4.38 -4.79
CA LYS A 248 -15.81 -5.66 -5.52
C LYS A 248 -14.59 -5.72 -6.45
N SER A 249 -14.00 -4.58 -6.80
CA SER A 249 -12.85 -4.51 -7.72
C SER A 249 -12.01 -3.26 -7.47
N VAL A 250 -10.80 -3.22 -8.03
CA VAL A 250 -9.99 -2.01 -8.12
C VAL A 250 -10.04 -1.52 -9.56
N ARG A 251 -10.54 -0.31 -9.78
CA ARG A 251 -10.73 0.26 -11.10
C ARG A 251 -9.53 1.12 -11.50
N VAL A 252 -8.99 0.91 -12.70
CA VAL A 252 -7.95 1.76 -13.28
C VAL A 252 -8.55 2.58 -14.43
N ARG A 253 -8.39 3.91 -14.38
CA ARG A 253 -8.84 4.84 -15.41
C ARG A 253 -7.73 5.76 -15.84
N TYR A 254 -7.76 6.16 -17.11
CA TYR A 254 -6.89 7.20 -17.64
C TYR A 254 -7.72 8.42 -17.99
N ARG A 255 -7.15 9.61 -17.77
CA ARG A 255 -7.70 10.85 -18.31
C ARG A 255 -6.98 11.18 -19.61
N VAL A 256 -7.63 11.01 -20.74
CA VAL A 256 -7.10 11.37 -22.06
C VAL A 256 -7.95 12.52 -22.58
N ASP A 257 -7.32 13.62 -22.98
CA ASP A 257 -7.99 14.83 -23.49
C ASP A 257 -9.11 15.36 -22.58
N GLY A 258 -8.89 15.27 -21.27
CA GLY A 258 -9.86 15.70 -20.25
C GLY A 258 -10.94 14.67 -19.88
N VAL A 259 -11.15 13.64 -20.71
CA VAL A 259 -12.16 12.60 -20.52
C VAL A 259 -11.59 11.43 -19.72
N LEU A 260 -12.32 10.95 -18.72
CA LEU A 260 -11.95 9.76 -17.95
C LEU A 260 -12.45 8.50 -18.66
N ALA A 261 -11.54 7.67 -19.12
CA ALA A 261 -11.82 6.38 -19.75
C ALA A 261 -11.43 5.22 -18.83
N LEU A 262 -12.27 4.18 -18.78
CA LEU A 262 -11.96 2.94 -18.09
C LEU A 262 -10.87 2.18 -18.86
N ALA A 263 -9.77 1.85 -18.18
CA ALA A 263 -8.67 1.10 -18.79
C ALA A 263 -8.79 -0.39 -18.47
N MET A 264 -8.97 -0.73 -17.18
CA MET A 264 -9.07 -2.12 -16.72
C MET A 264 -9.67 -2.18 -15.32
N ASN A 265 -10.14 -3.37 -14.94
CA ASN A 265 -10.46 -3.71 -13.56
C ASN A 265 -9.47 -4.75 -13.04
N LEU A 266 -8.97 -4.52 -11.83
CA LEU A 266 -8.02 -5.37 -11.12
C LEU A 266 -8.71 -6.11 -9.96
N PRO A 267 -8.29 -7.34 -9.64
CA PRO A 267 -8.81 -8.09 -8.50
C PRO A 267 -8.51 -7.40 -7.15
N LEU A 268 -9.44 -7.51 -6.18
CA LEU A 268 -9.25 -6.94 -4.84
C LEU A 268 -8.03 -7.49 -4.09
N ARG A 269 -7.65 -8.73 -4.37
CA ARG A 269 -6.53 -9.42 -3.71
C ARG A 269 -5.21 -8.67 -3.89
N ILE A 270 -5.02 -8.00 -5.04
CA ILE A 270 -3.77 -7.31 -5.37
C ILE A 270 -3.79 -5.81 -5.04
N LYS A 271 -4.92 -5.27 -4.53
CA LYS A 271 -5.09 -3.85 -4.16
C LYS A 271 -3.92 -3.30 -3.33
N ASN A 272 -3.59 -4.01 -2.25
CA ASN A 272 -2.57 -3.58 -1.30
C ASN A 272 -1.18 -3.65 -1.91
N SER A 273 -0.90 -4.66 -2.73
CA SER A 273 0.38 -4.84 -3.42
C SER A 273 0.64 -3.73 -4.45
N VAL A 274 -0.38 -3.36 -5.22
CA VAL A 274 -0.31 -2.26 -6.19
C VAL A 274 -0.01 -0.94 -5.50
N VAL A 275 -0.73 -0.61 -4.43
CA VAL A 275 -0.50 0.65 -3.68
C VAL A 275 0.87 0.64 -3.01
N SER A 276 1.29 -0.47 -2.40
CA SER A 276 2.63 -0.59 -1.80
C SER A 276 3.74 -0.40 -2.83
N ARG A 277 3.61 -0.97 -4.04
CA ARG A 277 4.60 -0.74 -5.11
C ARG A 277 4.65 0.72 -5.53
N LEU A 278 3.51 1.38 -5.67
CA LEU A 278 3.45 2.82 -5.99
C LEU A 278 4.07 3.69 -4.88
N LYS A 279 3.86 3.34 -3.61
CA LYS A 279 4.50 4.01 -2.47
C LYS A 279 6.02 3.85 -2.48
N ILE A 280 6.52 2.64 -2.74
CA ILE A 280 7.97 2.38 -2.89
C ILE A 280 8.55 3.26 -4.00
N MET A 281 7.94 3.24 -5.19
CA MET A 281 8.41 4.04 -6.33
C MET A 281 8.39 5.55 -6.04
N ALA A 282 7.45 6.01 -5.21
CA ALA A 282 7.28 7.42 -4.85
C ALA A 282 8.01 7.83 -3.55
N GLN A 283 8.79 6.92 -2.93
CA GLN A 283 9.47 7.12 -1.65
C GLN A 283 8.53 7.52 -0.49
N LEU A 284 7.34 6.90 -0.45
CA LEU A 284 6.30 7.14 0.55
C LEU A 284 6.32 6.07 1.65
N ASP A 285 5.74 6.40 2.81
CA ASP A 285 5.62 5.47 3.93
C ASP A 285 4.55 4.41 3.62
N ILE A 286 5.00 3.18 3.42
CA ILE A 286 4.16 2.01 3.11
C ILE A 286 3.26 1.64 4.31
N SER A 287 3.74 1.89 5.53
CA SER A 287 3.09 1.53 6.79
C SER A 287 1.95 2.48 7.17
N GLU A 288 2.01 3.72 6.68
CA GLU A 288 0.96 4.72 6.88
C GLU A 288 -0.07 4.63 5.74
N ARG A 289 -1.35 4.47 6.10
CA ARG A 289 -2.47 4.28 5.17
C ARG A 289 -3.69 5.11 5.52
N ARG A 290 -3.62 5.87 6.62
CA ARG A 290 -4.73 6.64 7.21
C ARG A 290 -4.62 8.13 6.90
N LEU A 291 -3.45 8.58 6.45
CA LEU A 291 -3.21 9.96 6.05
C LEU A 291 -2.97 10.05 4.54
N PRO A 292 -3.41 11.15 3.89
CA PRO A 292 -3.01 11.43 2.52
C PRO A 292 -1.48 11.52 2.41
N GLN A 293 -0.92 11.00 1.32
CA GLN A 293 0.50 11.06 1.03
C GLN A 293 0.74 11.55 -0.40
N ASP A 294 1.70 12.45 -0.56
CA ASP A 294 2.09 13.01 -1.86
C ASP A 294 3.56 12.72 -2.14
N GLY A 295 3.84 12.24 -3.34
CA GLY A 295 5.19 11.87 -3.77
C GLY A 295 5.44 12.15 -5.24
N ARG A 296 6.62 11.76 -5.71
CA ARG A 296 7.00 11.85 -7.12
C ARG A 296 7.66 10.57 -7.56
N ILE A 297 7.33 10.12 -8.76
CA ILE A 297 8.00 8.99 -9.42
C ILE A 297 8.69 9.56 -10.65
N LYS A 298 9.97 9.23 -10.85
CA LYS A 298 10.67 9.54 -12.09
C LYS A 298 10.82 8.27 -12.90
N LEU A 299 10.33 8.28 -14.13
CA LEU A 299 10.44 7.15 -15.04
C LEU A 299 11.28 7.57 -16.26
N ARG A 300 12.29 6.76 -16.59
CA ARG A 300 13.05 6.92 -17.84
C ARG A 300 12.57 5.88 -18.85
N LEU A 301 12.14 6.37 -20.01
CA LEU A 301 11.75 5.57 -21.17
C LEU A 301 12.87 5.68 -22.21
N GLY A 302 13.68 4.62 -22.32
CA GLY A 302 14.89 4.61 -23.14
C GLY A 302 15.86 5.74 -22.79
N LYS A 303 16.68 6.14 -23.77
CA LYS A 303 17.83 7.05 -23.55
C LYS A 303 17.50 8.55 -23.50
N LYS A 304 16.27 8.96 -23.85
CA LYS A 304 15.96 10.39 -24.09
C LYS A 304 14.69 10.93 -23.44
N LYS A 305 13.77 10.08 -22.96
CA LYS A 305 12.49 10.56 -22.44
C LYS A 305 12.40 10.30 -20.94
N GLU A 306 12.48 11.37 -20.15
CA GLU A 306 12.22 11.36 -18.71
C GLU A 306 10.82 11.91 -18.46
N VAL A 307 9.98 11.13 -17.79
CA VAL A 307 8.63 11.50 -17.41
C VAL A 307 8.55 11.52 -15.90
N ASP A 308 8.09 12.65 -15.35
CA ASP A 308 7.84 12.79 -13.93
C ASP A 308 6.36 12.55 -13.66
N PHE A 309 6.04 11.72 -12.68
CA PHE A 309 4.70 11.55 -12.17
C PHE A 309 4.59 12.24 -10.82
N ARG A 310 3.55 13.05 -10.63
CA ARG A 310 3.15 13.51 -9.30
C ARG A 310 2.09 12.56 -8.77
N VAL A 311 2.39 11.91 -7.66
CA VAL A 311 1.54 10.88 -7.07
C VAL A 311 0.86 11.45 -5.83
N SER A 312 -0.44 11.21 -5.71
CA SER A 312 -1.22 11.48 -4.50
C SER A 312 -2.00 10.23 -4.13
N ILE A 313 -1.83 9.76 -2.90
CA ILE A 313 -2.48 8.58 -2.34
C ILE A 313 -3.40 9.04 -1.21
N LEU A 314 -4.68 8.70 -1.30
CA LEU A 314 -5.71 9.14 -0.37
C LEU A 314 -6.42 7.92 0.26
N PRO A 315 -6.57 7.86 1.60
CA PRO A 315 -7.40 6.86 2.26
C PRO A 315 -8.86 7.00 1.83
N CYS A 316 -9.49 5.88 1.47
CA CYS A 316 -10.90 5.77 1.10
C CYS A 316 -11.54 4.56 1.82
N LEU A 317 -12.87 4.43 1.73
CA LEU A 317 -13.63 3.37 2.41
C LEU A 317 -13.11 1.95 2.10
N PHE A 318 -12.78 1.69 0.83
CA PHE A 318 -12.36 0.37 0.36
C PHE A 318 -10.85 0.22 0.18
N GLY A 319 -10.03 1.15 0.69
CA GLY A 319 -8.57 1.13 0.55
C GLY A 319 -8.02 2.49 0.14
N GLU A 320 -6.85 2.52 -0.45
CA GLU A 320 -6.20 3.78 -0.82
C GLU A 320 -6.42 4.08 -2.31
N LYS A 321 -7.04 5.24 -2.60
CA LYS A 321 -7.16 5.76 -3.96
C LYS A 321 -5.84 6.42 -4.34
N THR A 322 -5.28 6.01 -5.47
CA THR A 322 -4.07 6.63 -6.03
C THR A 322 -4.43 7.44 -7.26
N VAL A 323 -3.96 8.67 -7.31
CA VAL A 323 -4.05 9.54 -8.48
C VAL A 323 -2.64 9.97 -8.86
N MET A 324 -2.27 9.79 -10.12
CA MET A 324 -0.96 10.18 -10.64
C MET A 324 -1.15 11.14 -11.80
N ARG A 325 -0.53 12.32 -11.72
CA ARG A 325 -0.47 13.25 -12.83
C ARG A 325 0.82 13.04 -13.60
N ILE A 326 0.71 12.87 -14.91
CA ILE A 326 1.85 12.71 -15.80
C ILE A 326 2.36 14.10 -16.18
N LEU A 327 3.64 14.38 -15.94
CA LEU A 327 4.32 15.62 -16.26
C LEU A 327 5.41 15.31 -17.28
N ASP A 328 5.13 15.62 -18.55
CA ASP A 328 6.13 15.56 -19.61
C ASP A 328 6.91 16.88 -19.65
N LYS A 329 8.18 16.86 -19.22
CA LYS A 329 9.05 18.05 -19.23
C LYS A 329 9.23 18.63 -20.64
N ALA A 330 9.16 17.81 -21.68
CA ALA A 330 9.29 18.27 -23.06
C ALA A 330 8.06 19.07 -23.52
N SER A 331 6.88 18.77 -22.96
CA SER A 331 5.64 19.47 -23.30
C SER A 331 5.55 20.92 -22.79
N LEU A 332 6.49 21.35 -21.92
CA LEU A 332 6.53 22.70 -21.35
C LEU A 332 7.24 23.73 -22.25
N GLN A 333 7.98 23.28 -23.26
CA GLN A 333 8.74 24.16 -24.17
C GLN A 333 8.06 24.25 -25.55
N VAL A 334 6.81 24.72 -25.56
CA VAL A 334 6.08 24.94 -26.82
C VAL A 334 6.32 26.36 -27.29
N ASP A 335 6.67 26.52 -28.57
CA ASP A 335 6.71 27.83 -29.22
C ASP A 335 5.30 28.45 -29.22
N LEU A 336 5.18 29.76 -28.95
CA LEU A 336 3.92 30.49 -28.97
C LEU A 336 3.16 30.32 -30.30
N THR A 337 3.89 30.17 -31.40
CA THR A 337 3.33 29.93 -32.74
C THR A 337 2.58 28.60 -32.86
N LYS A 338 2.90 27.61 -32.00
CA LYS A 338 2.35 26.25 -32.05
C LYS A 338 1.26 25.99 -31.01
N LEU A 339 0.91 27.00 -30.20
CA LEU A 339 -0.12 26.89 -29.16
C LEU A 339 -1.56 27.02 -29.68
N GLY A 340 -1.74 27.23 -30.99
CA GLY A 340 -3.06 27.35 -31.61
C GLY A 340 -3.65 28.76 -31.56
N PHE A 341 -2.81 29.80 -31.41
CA PHE A 341 -3.26 31.17 -31.62
C PHE A 341 -3.57 31.41 -33.11
N GLU A 342 -4.64 32.15 -33.39
CA GLU A 342 -4.80 32.82 -34.67
C GLU A 342 -3.72 33.90 -34.84
N GLU A 343 -3.27 34.16 -36.06
CA GLU A 343 -2.15 35.07 -36.34
C GLU A 343 -2.36 36.46 -35.72
N GLU A 344 -3.55 37.04 -35.86
CA GLU A 344 -3.88 38.36 -35.31
C GLU A 344 -3.88 38.35 -33.77
N ALA A 345 -4.42 37.30 -33.15
CA ALA A 345 -4.44 37.15 -31.69
C ALA A 345 -3.03 36.97 -31.12
N LEU A 346 -2.19 36.19 -31.80
CA LEU A 346 -0.78 36.02 -31.44
C LEU A 346 -0.03 37.35 -31.51
N GLN A 347 -0.24 38.11 -32.58
CA GLN A 347 0.42 39.40 -32.75
C GLN A 347 0.04 40.38 -31.63
N ARG A 348 -1.26 40.49 -31.29
CA ARG A 348 -1.74 41.30 -30.16
C ARG A 348 -1.16 40.83 -28.82
N PHE A 349 -1.02 39.51 -28.63
CA PHE A 349 -0.42 38.94 -27.42
C PHE A 349 1.08 39.28 -27.32
N LEU A 350 1.83 39.15 -28.42
CA LEU A 350 3.25 39.51 -28.51
C LEU A 350 3.48 41.01 -28.31
N GLU A 351 2.61 41.86 -28.85
CA GLU A 351 2.65 43.31 -28.59
C GLU A 351 2.47 43.62 -27.11
N CYS A 352 1.56 42.92 -26.43
CA CYS A 352 1.36 43.08 -24.98
C CYS A 352 2.55 42.58 -24.17
N LEU A 353 3.16 41.45 -24.56
CA LEU A 353 4.35 40.90 -23.89
C LEU A 353 5.57 41.81 -23.99
N ASN A 354 5.73 42.53 -25.10
CA ASN A 354 6.86 43.44 -25.31
C ASN A 354 6.68 44.83 -24.66
N LYS A 355 5.57 45.08 -23.96
CA LYS A 355 5.39 46.34 -23.20
C LYS A 355 6.36 46.36 -22.00
N PRO A 356 6.95 47.53 -21.67
CA PRO A 356 7.92 47.64 -20.58
C PRO A 356 7.32 47.40 -19.20
N TYR A 357 6.01 47.61 -19.04
CA TYR A 357 5.26 47.34 -17.82
C TYR A 357 3.79 47.09 -18.16
N GLY A 358 3.10 46.36 -17.29
CA GLY A 358 1.70 46.01 -17.45
C GLY A 358 1.38 44.69 -16.76
N MET A 359 0.10 44.33 -16.75
CA MET A 359 -0.37 43.05 -16.23
C MET A 359 -1.04 42.26 -17.35
N ILE A 360 -0.61 41.01 -17.54
CA ILE A 360 -1.26 40.05 -18.43
C ILE A 360 -1.88 38.98 -17.55
N LEU A 361 -3.20 38.82 -17.65
CA LEU A 361 -3.94 37.82 -16.89
C LEU A 361 -4.42 36.71 -17.84
N VAL A 362 -3.93 35.49 -17.64
CA VAL A 362 -4.39 34.31 -18.37
C VAL A 362 -5.41 33.58 -17.51
N THR A 363 -6.67 33.58 -17.94
CA THR A 363 -7.79 32.99 -17.19
C THR A 363 -8.30 31.73 -17.88
N GLY A 364 -9.01 30.90 -17.13
CA GLY A 364 -9.57 29.63 -17.62
C GLY A 364 -9.63 28.56 -16.53
N PRO A 365 -10.43 27.50 -16.71
CA PRO A 365 -10.56 26.40 -15.75
C PRO A 365 -9.29 25.55 -15.65
N THR A 366 -9.19 24.68 -14.65
CA THR A 366 -8.03 23.77 -14.50
C THR A 366 -7.84 22.92 -15.76
N GLY A 367 -6.60 22.81 -16.25
CA GLY A 367 -6.28 22.05 -17.47
C GLY A 367 -6.42 22.81 -18.79
N SER A 368 -6.87 24.07 -18.78
CA SER A 368 -7.05 24.88 -20.01
C SER A 368 -5.76 25.43 -20.65
N GLY A 369 -4.60 24.86 -20.35
CA GLY A 369 -3.32 25.30 -20.94
C GLY A 369 -2.71 26.59 -20.38
N LYS A 370 -3.29 27.23 -19.35
CA LYS A 370 -2.78 28.52 -18.80
C LYS A 370 -1.28 28.50 -18.47
N THR A 371 -0.84 27.45 -17.77
CA THR A 371 0.57 27.28 -17.39
C THR A 371 1.44 27.15 -18.64
N THR A 372 1.03 26.34 -19.62
CA THR A 372 1.75 26.19 -20.88
C THR A 372 1.88 27.52 -21.62
N THR A 373 0.78 28.27 -21.76
CA THR A 373 0.78 29.60 -22.40
C THR A 373 1.72 30.58 -21.69
N LEU A 374 1.71 30.61 -20.35
CA LEU A 374 2.59 31.47 -19.56
C LEU A 374 4.06 31.05 -19.67
N TYR A 375 4.36 29.74 -19.62
CA TYR A 375 5.73 29.25 -19.80
C TYR A 375 6.27 29.58 -21.19
N SER A 376 5.47 29.42 -22.24
CA SER A 376 5.83 29.82 -23.61
C SER A 376 6.08 31.33 -23.71
N ALA A 377 5.27 32.14 -23.04
CA ALA A 377 5.45 33.59 -22.98
C ALA A 377 6.73 33.99 -22.25
N LEU A 378 7.02 33.38 -21.09
CA LEU A 378 8.27 33.61 -20.35
C LEU A 378 9.49 33.17 -21.17
N ASN A 379 9.40 32.03 -21.87
CA ASN A 379 10.46 31.55 -22.73
C ASN A 379 10.74 32.51 -23.92
N TYR A 380 9.69 33.12 -24.49
CA TYR A 380 9.84 34.16 -25.51
C TYR A 380 10.54 35.42 -24.97
N LEU A 381 10.26 35.80 -23.71
CA LEU A 381 10.87 36.96 -23.06
C LEU A 381 12.28 36.68 -22.52
N ASN A 382 12.66 35.41 -22.33
CA ASN A 382 13.93 34.97 -21.76
C ASN A 382 15.11 35.34 -22.67
N LYS A 383 15.56 36.59 -22.55
CA LYS A 383 16.67 37.20 -23.29
C LYS A 383 17.73 37.65 -22.27
N PRO A 384 19.03 37.64 -22.60
CA PRO A 384 20.11 37.98 -21.65
C PRO A 384 19.98 39.36 -20.97
N ASN A 385 19.24 40.28 -21.58
CA ASN A 385 19.04 41.66 -21.10
C ASN A 385 17.75 41.85 -20.27
N ILE A 386 16.98 40.79 -20.02
CA ILE A 386 15.72 40.83 -19.26
C ILE A 386 15.84 39.84 -18.10
N ASN A 387 15.68 40.33 -16.87
CA ASN A 387 15.64 39.49 -15.67
C ASN A 387 14.20 39.03 -15.43
N ILE A 388 13.98 37.72 -15.37
CA ILE A 388 12.65 37.08 -15.27
C ILE A 388 12.59 36.18 -14.05
#